data_AF-A0A1I4S878-F1
#
_entry.id   AF-A0A1I4S878-F1
#
_cell.length_a   1.000
_cell.length_b   1.000
_cell.length_c   1.000
_cell.angle_alpha   90.00
_cell.angle_beta   90.00
_cell.angle_gamma   90.00
#
_symmetry.space_group_name_H-M   'P 1'
#
loop_
_entity.id
_entity.type
_entity.pdbx_description
1 polymer ?
#
loop_
_entity_poly.entity_id
_entity_poly.type
_entity_poly.pdbx_seq_one_letter_code
_entity_poly.pdbx_strand_id
1 'polypeptide(L)'
;MSDLHKEIHLETEICDYLADHGWLYEPGDAHAYDRGSALFPADVAAWVKTTQPTAWETLEKNHGAQALAVLSRRLRDSLDQRGTLDVLRYDLEMIGLRQPLALAQFKPALAMNRVFWSVTRQTGCGWCARCAIRCITKMPSIWCRF
;
A
#
# COMPACT_ATOMS: atom_id res chain seq x y z
N MET A 1 -22.78 28.14 19.25
CA MET A 1 -23.36 27.19 18.28
C MET A 1 -22.62 25.88 18.47
N SER A 2 -23.30 24.74 18.52
CA SER A 2 -22.68 23.44 18.75
C SER A 2 -21.78 23.05 17.58
N ASP A 3 -20.52 22.70 17.87
CA ASP A 3 -19.48 22.48 16.85
C ASP A 3 -19.63 21.17 16.06
N LEU A 4 -20.59 20.33 16.49
CA LEU A 4 -20.90 18.99 15.99
C LEU A 4 -21.07 18.88 14.46
N HIS A 5 -21.51 19.96 13.79
CA HIS A 5 -21.71 19.97 12.34
C HIS A 5 -20.43 20.23 11.53
N LYS A 6 -19.26 20.29 12.17
CA LYS A 6 -17.97 20.32 11.46
C LYS A 6 -17.61 18.95 10.91
N GLU A 7 -17.07 18.97 9.70
CA GLU A 7 -16.58 17.78 8.98
C GLU A 7 -15.54 16.96 9.78
N ILE A 8 -14.76 17.61 10.66
CA ILE A 8 -13.79 16.94 11.55
C ILE A 8 -14.40 15.85 12.46
N HIS A 9 -15.66 16.03 12.87
CA HIS A 9 -16.35 15.04 13.70
C HIS A 9 -16.77 13.82 12.86
N LEU A 10 -17.32 14.07 11.67
CA LEU A 10 -17.65 13.02 10.69
C LEU A 10 -16.40 12.21 10.27
N GLU A 11 -15.27 12.89 10.03
CA GLU A 11 -13.98 12.25 9.73
C GLU A 11 -13.52 11.32 10.85
N THR A 12 -13.61 11.80 12.09
CA THR A 12 -13.17 11.06 13.28
C THR A 12 -14.02 9.80 13.46
N GLU A 13 -15.36 9.93 13.42
CA GLU A 13 -16.29 8.79 13.49
C GLU A 13 -16.05 7.76 12.38
N ILE A 14 -15.73 8.19 11.15
CA ILE A 14 -15.39 7.29 10.05
C ILE A 14 -14.06 6.58 10.29
N CYS A 15 -13.03 7.29 10.78
CA CYS A 15 -11.71 6.70 11.02
C CYS A 15 -11.74 5.70 12.19
N ASP A 16 -12.40 6.05 13.29
CA ASP A 16 -12.60 5.20 14.46
C ASP A 16 -13.37 3.92 14.08
N TYR A 17 -14.49 4.06 13.36
CA TYR A 17 -15.27 2.92 12.87
C TYR A 17 -14.46 2.01 11.96
N LEU A 18 -13.66 2.56 11.04
CA LEU A 18 -12.81 1.76 10.16
C LEU A 18 -11.70 1.02 10.94
N ALA A 19 -11.07 1.67 11.92
CA ALA A 19 -10.04 1.08 12.76
C ALA A 19 -10.58 -0.13 13.55
N ASP A 20 -11.75 0.01 14.18
CA ASP A 20 -12.45 -1.07 14.89
C ASP A 20 -12.78 -2.27 13.99
N HIS A 21 -12.97 -2.04 12.69
CA HIS A 21 -13.24 -3.08 11.68
C HIS A 21 -11.97 -3.61 11.00
N GLY A 22 -10.79 -3.38 11.58
CA GLY A 22 -9.51 -3.94 11.13
C GLY A 22 -8.87 -3.19 9.96
N TRP A 23 -9.29 -1.95 9.69
CA TRP A 23 -8.52 -1.04 8.86
C TRP A 23 -7.25 -0.61 9.60
N LEU A 24 -6.13 -0.52 8.88
CA LEU A 24 -4.86 -0.08 9.45
C LEU A 24 -4.76 1.45 9.35
N TYR A 25 -4.98 2.11 10.48
CA TYR A 25 -4.96 3.55 10.67
C TYR A 25 -4.34 3.88 12.04
N GLU A 26 -3.41 4.83 12.06
CA GLU A 26 -2.80 5.38 13.26
C GLU A 26 -2.96 6.91 13.28
N PRO A 27 -3.31 7.53 14.42
CA PRO A 27 -3.36 8.99 14.55
C PRO A 27 -2.02 9.65 14.17
N GLY A 28 -2.05 10.59 13.22
CA GLY A 28 -0.86 11.29 12.74
C GLY A 28 -0.20 10.70 11.49
N ASP A 29 -0.71 9.59 10.94
CA ASP A 29 -0.23 8.97 9.70
C ASP A 29 -0.05 9.95 8.53
N ALA A 30 -0.84 11.03 8.47
CA ALA A 30 -0.74 12.07 7.45
C ALA A 30 0.66 12.70 7.32
N HIS A 31 1.49 12.63 8.37
CA HIS A 31 2.90 13.07 8.33
C HIS A 31 3.83 12.11 7.57
N ALA A 32 3.47 10.82 7.46
CA ALA A 32 4.24 9.80 6.73
C ALA A 32 3.86 9.71 5.23
N TYR A 33 2.87 10.49 4.80
CA TYR A 33 2.43 10.55 3.40
C TYR A 33 3.35 11.46 2.58
N ASP A 34 4.03 10.91 1.56
CA ASP A 34 4.79 11.71 0.61
C ASP A 34 3.86 12.27 -0.47
N ARG A 35 3.65 13.59 -0.42
CA ARG A 35 2.88 14.33 -1.43
C ARG A 35 3.52 14.33 -2.82
N GLY A 36 4.84 14.13 -2.93
CA GLY A 36 5.56 14.12 -4.20
C GLY A 36 5.29 12.86 -5.03
N SER A 37 5.36 11.68 -4.41
CA SER A 37 5.00 10.41 -5.04
C SER A 37 3.51 10.03 -4.89
N ALA A 38 2.77 10.72 -4.01
CA ALA A 38 1.40 10.38 -3.61
C ALA A 38 1.27 8.96 -3.00
N LEU A 39 2.30 8.56 -2.24
CA LEU A 39 2.45 7.23 -1.64
C LEU A 39 2.80 7.32 -0.14
N PHE A 40 2.69 6.19 0.56
CA PHE A 40 3.31 5.96 1.87
C PHE A 40 4.56 5.08 1.68
N PRO A 41 5.78 5.66 1.60
CA PRO A 41 6.97 4.87 1.24
C PRO A 41 7.28 3.75 2.24
N ALA A 42 7.05 3.99 3.54
CA ALA A 42 7.27 2.99 4.58
C ALA A 42 6.39 1.74 4.39
N ASP A 43 5.10 1.92 4.05
CA ASP A 43 4.16 0.83 3.81
C ASP A 43 4.52 0.03 2.55
N VAL A 44 4.95 0.71 1.47
CA VAL A 44 5.47 0.05 0.25
C VAL A 44 6.70 -0.80 0.56
N ALA A 45 7.67 -0.27 1.33
CA ALA A 45 8.85 -1.02 1.75
C ALA A 45 8.48 -2.24 2.61
N ALA A 46 7.58 -2.07 3.59
CA ALA A 46 7.12 -3.14 4.47
C ALA A 46 6.39 -4.25 3.68
N TRP A 47 5.56 -3.89 2.70
CA TRP A 47 4.89 -4.85 1.82
C TRP A 47 5.88 -5.70 1.02
N VAL A 48 6.84 -5.08 0.33
CA VAL A 48 7.81 -5.81 -0.49
C VAL A 48 8.75 -6.66 0.37
N LYS A 49 9.21 -6.15 1.54
CA LYS A 49 9.99 -6.92 2.52
C LYS A 49 9.24 -8.17 3.02
N THR A 50 7.94 -8.04 3.30
CA THR A 50 7.12 -9.14 3.86
C THR A 50 6.78 -10.19 2.80
N THR A 51 6.49 -9.78 1.57
CA THR A 51 6.02 -10.69 0.52
C THR A 51 7.13 -11.24 -0.37
N GLN A 52 8.13 -10.43 -0.67
CA GLN A 52 9.14 -10.67 -1.70
C GLN A 52 10.55 -10.28 -1.19
N PRO A 53 11.01 -10.85 -0.04
CA PRO A 53 12.25 -10.43 0.62
C PRO A 53 13.48 -10.56 -0.28
N THR A 54 13.55 -11.60 -1.12
CA THR A 54 14.66 -11.82 -2.07
C THR A 54 14.73 -10.74 -3.15
N ALA A 55 13.59 -10.21 -3.58
CA ALA A 55 13.55 -9.08 -4.50
C ALA A 55 13.98 -7.80 -3.78
N TRP A 56 13.51 -7.57 -2.55
CA TRP A 56 13.93 -6.43 -1.74
C TRP A 56 15.45 -6.39 -1.50
N GLU A 57 16.05 -7.52 -1.10
CA GLU A 57 17.50 -7.64 -0.96
C GLU A 57 18.25 -7.30 -2.25
N THR A 58 17.69 -7.66 -3.41
CA THR A 58 18.30 -7.36 -4.71
C THR A 58 18.23 -5.86 -5.01
N LEU A 59 17.13 -5.19 -4.64
CA LEU A 59 17.01 -3.73 -4.74
C LEU A 59 17.98 -3.00 -3.81
N GLU A 60 18.12 -3.43 -2.56
CA GLU A 60 19.11 -2.88 -1.62
C GLU A 60 20.55 -3.11 -2.11
N LYS A 61 20.87 -4.28 -2.70
CA LYS A 61 22.19 -4.53 -3.32
C LYS A 61 22.46 -3.62 -4.53
N ASN A 62 21.45 -3.34 -5.35
CA ASN A 62 21.60 -2.54 -6.58
C ASN A 62 21.59 -1.02 -6.33
N HIS A 63 20.81 -0.53 -5.36
CA HIS A 63 20.53 0.90 -5.15
C HIS A 63 20.85 1.41 -3.73
N GLY A 64 21.25 0.53 -2.81
CA GLY A 64 21.61 0.89 -1.44
C GLY A 64 20.48 1.63 -0.73
N ALA A 65 20.84 2.71 -0.02
CA ALA A 65 19.90 3.59 0.67
C ALA A 65 18.82 4.21 -0.24
N GLN A 66 19.05 4.28 -1.56
CA GLN A 66 18.09 4.83 -2.52
C GLN A 66 17.09 3.80 -3.06
N ALA A 67 17.16 2.52 -2.65
CA ALA A 67 16.27 1.46 -3.11
C ALA A 67 14.77 1.82 -2.95
N LEU A 68 14.40 2.43 -1.83
CA LEU A 68 13.03 2.88 -1.60
C LEU A 68 12.62 4.04 -2.52
N ALA A 69 13.47 5.07 -2.66
CA ALA A 69 13.18 6.21 -3.51
C ALA A 69 13.03 5.80 -5.00
N VAL A 70 13.88 4.89 -5.48
CA VAL A 70 13.80 4.32 -6.83
C VAL A 70 12.52 3.51 -7.01
N LEU A 71 12.15 2.66 -6.04
CA LEU A 71 10.92 1.88 -6.08
C LEU A 71 9.66 2.77 -6.08
N SER A 72 9.58 3.75 -5.16
CA SER A 72 8.44 4.68 -5.07
C SER A 72 8.28 5.51 -6.35
N ARG A 73 9.39 5.97 -6.95
CA ARG A 73 9.37 6.67 -8.23
C ARG A 73 8.88 5.77 -9.37
N ARG A 74 9.45 4.56 -9.50
CA ARG A 74 9.04 3.62 -10.56
C ARG A 74 7.59 3.18 -10.41
N LEU A 75 7.09 3.05 -9.18
CA LEU A 75 5.69 2.81 -8.89
C LEU A 75 4.81 3.98 -9.36
N ARG A 76 5.15 5.23 -8.99
CA ARG A 76 4.45 6.44 -9.46
C ARG A 76 4.40 6.52 -10.99
N ASP A 77 5.55 6.41 -11.66
CA ASP A 77 5.67 6.45 -13.11
C ASP A 77 4.79 5.37 -13.79
N SER A 78 4.69 4.18 -13.17
CA SER A 78 3.87 3.08 -13.69
C SER A 78 2.37 3.29 -13.45
N LEU A 79 1.98 3.91 -12.33
CA LEU A 79 0.60 4.31 -12.05
C LEU A 79 0.11 5.37 -13.03
N ASP A 80 0.97 6.33 -13.41
CA ASP A 80 0.66 7.35 -14.42
C ASP A 80 0.56 6.77 -15.84
N GLN A 81 1.40 5.80 -16.20
CA GLN A 81 1.45 5.23 -17.56
C GLN A 81 0.38 4.17 -17.82
N ARG A 82 0.15 3.26 -16.87
CA ARG A 82 -0.73 2.09 -17.06
C ARG A 82 -2.08 2.22 -16.33
N GLY A 83 -2.17 3.15 -15.38
CA GLY A 83 -3.33 3.30 -14.51
C GLY A 83 -3.31 2.31 -13.33
N THR A 84 -4.02 2.69 -12.26
CA THR A 84 -3.99 2.01 -10.96
C THR A 84 -4.42 0.54 -11.02
N LEU A 85 -5.50 0.23 -11.74
CA LEU A 85 -6.04 -1.13 -11.79
C LEU A 85 -5.08 -2.11 -12.48
N ASP A 86 -4.36 -1.65 -13.51
CA ASP A 86 -3.36 -2.43 -14.23
C ASP A 86 -2.18 -2.76 -13.30
N VAL A 87 -1.64 -1.75 -12.60
CA VAL A 87 -0.51 -1.88 -11.67
C VAL A 87 -0.83 -2.73 -10.41
N LEU A 88 -2.10 -2.86 -10.03
CA LEU A 88 -2.51 -3.77 -8.95
C LEU A 88 -2.81 -5.20 -9.45
N ARG A 89 -3.18 -5.36 -10.73
CA ARG A 89 -3.55 -6.67 -11.30
C ARG A 89 -2.37 -7.39 -11.95
N TYR A 90 -1.40 -6.62 -12.45
CA TYR A 90 -0.16 -7.08 -13.07
C TYR A 90 1.02 -6.51 -12.31
N ASP A 91 2.15 -7.21 -12.40
CA ASP A 91 3.32 -6.90 -11.59
C ASP A 91 4.05 -5.62 -12.05
N LEU A 92 4.87 -5.07 -11.15
CA LEU A 92 5.72 -3.91 -11.38
C LEU A 92 7.11 -4.35 -11.86
N GLU A 93 7.41 -4.08 -13.12
CA GLU A 93 8.74 -4.34 -13.70
C GLU A 93 9.76 -3.29 -13.28
N MET A 94 10.87 -3.76 -12.70
CA MET A 94 12.01 -2.95 -12.26
C MET A 94 13.31 -3.47 -12.89
N ILE A 95 14.17 -2.56 -13.32
CA ILE A 95 15.49 -2.89 -13.87
C ILE A 95 16.34 -3.57 -12.78
N GLY A 96 16.96 -4.70 -13.11
CA GLY A 96 17.82 -5.46 -12.19
C GLY A 96 17.09 -6.49 -11.31
N LEU A 97 15.76 -6.62 -11.41
CA LEU A 97 15.04 -7.77 -10.86
C LEU A 97 14.82 -8.86 -11.92
N ARG A 98 14.96 -10.13 -11.51
CA ARG A 98 14.71 -11.30 -12.36
C ARG A 98 13.22 -11.62 -12.51
N GLN A 99 12.40 -11.19 -11.56
CA GLN A 99 10.94 -11.36 -11.54
C GLN A 99 10.32 -10.00 -11.19
N PRO A 100 9.16 -9.64 -11.77
CA PRO A 100 8.50 -8.38 -11.46
C PRO A 100 7.84 -8.43 -10.06
N LEU A 101 7.55 -7.26 -9.49
CA LEU A 101 7.04 -7.15 -8.12
C LEU A 101 5.51 -7.17 -8.06
N ALA A 102 4.95 -8.14 -7.35
CA ALA A 102 3.52 -8.21 -7.08
C ALA A 102 3.11 -7.17 -6.01
N LEU A 103 2.20 -6.27 -6.36
CA LEU A 103 1.71 -5.21 -5.47
C LEU A 103 0.38 -5.56 -4.78
N ALA A 104 -0.34 -6.56 -5.28
CA ALA A 104 -1.52 -7.12 -4.63
C ALA A 104 -1.46 -8.64 -4.54
N GLN A 105 -2.17 -9.21 -3.57
CA GLN A 105 -2.42 -10.65 -3.45
C GLN A 105 -3.90 -10.86 -3.16
N PHE A 106 -4.63 -11.42 -4.13
CA PHE A 106 -6.07 -11.67 -4.01
C PHE A 106 -6.32 -13.03 -3.38
N LYS A 107 -7.27 -13.12 -2.44
CA LYS A 107 -7.65 -14.39 -1.81
C LYS A 107 -8.10 -15.40 -2.89
N PRO A 108 -7.56 -16.62 -2.93
CA PRO A 108 -7.85 -17.55 -4.01
C PRO A 108 -9.25 -18.14 -3.85
N ALA A 109 -9.93 -18.42 -4.97
CA ALA A 109 -11.28 -18.96 -4.97
C ALA A 109 -11.38 -20.41 -4.43
N LEU A 110 -10.27 -21.17 -4.44
CA LEU A 110 -10.24 -22.58 -4.06
C LEU A 110 -9.05 -22.91 -3.14
N ALA A 111 -9.27 -23.82 -2.18
CA ALA A 111 -8.33 -24.16 -1.12
C ALA A 111 -7.13 -25.06 -1.54
N MET A 112 -6.91 -25.25 -2.85
CA MET A 112 -6.02 -26.30 -3.36
C MET A 112 -4.52 -25.97 -3.25
N ASN A 113 -4.09 -24.72 -3.46
CA ASN A 113 -2.66 -24.38 -3.45
C ASN A 113 -2.16 -23.92 -2.07
N ARG A 114 -1.68 -24.85 -1.24
CA ARG A 114 -1.20 -24.57 0.14
C ARG A 114 -0.10 -23.51 0.23
N VAL A 115 0.73 -23.32 -0.81
CA VAL A 115 1.81 -22.31 -0.82
C VAL A 115 1.24 -20.88 -0.89
N PHE A 116 0.08 -20.69 -1.53
CA PHE A 116 -0.58 -19.38 -1.61
C PHE A 116 -1.35 -19.03 -0.32
N TRP A 117 -1.72 -20.04 0.47
CA TRP A 117 -2.42 -19.86 1.74
C TRP A 117 -1.51 -19.38 2.88
N SER A 118 -0.20 -19.62 2.86
CA SER A 118 0.70 -19.14 3.93
C SER A 118 0.82 -17.60 3.92
N VAL A 119 0.98 -17.01 2.73
CA VAL A 119 1.08 -15.55 2.53
C VAL A 119 -0.25 -14.84 2.86
N THR A 120 -1.38 -15.42 2.45
CA THR A 120 -2.71 -14.84 2.72
C THR A 120 -3.22 -15.09 4.15
N ARG A 121 -2.62 -16.01 4.92
CA ARG A 121 -3.02 -16.32 6.31
C ARG A 121 -2.24 -15.51 7.36
N GLN A 122 -1.02 -15.06 7.06
CA GLN A 122 -0.20 -14.29 8.01
C GLN A 122 -0.72 -12.86 8.31
N THR A 123 -1.71 -12.36 7.58
CA THR A 123 -2.19 -10.98 7.68
C THR A 123 -3.62 -10.82 8.21
N GLY A 124 -4.32 -11.91 8.56
CA GLY A 124 -5.56 -11.93 9.34
C GLY A 124 -6.84 -11.35 8.70
N CYS A 125 -6.73 -10.45 7.72
CA CYS A 125 -7.86 -9.76 7.12
C CYS A 125 -8.32 -10.41 5.80
N GLY A 126 -9.65 -10.47 5.58
CA GLY A 126 -10.27 -11.13 4.42
C GLY A 126 -9.94 -10.51 3.06
N TRP A 127 -9.40 -9.28 3.06
CA TRP A 127 -8.79 -8.57 1.95
C TRP A 127 -7.38 -8.16 2.39
N CYS A 128 -6.31 -8.68 1.77
CA CYS A 128 -4.98 -8.24 2.19
C CYS A 128 -3.87 -8.24 1.11
N ALA A 129 -3.62 -7.02 0.62
CA ALA A 129 -2.26 -6.54 0.39
C ALA A 129 -2.00 -5.32 1.29
N ARG A 130 -1.99 -5.57 2.62
CA ARG A 130 -2.11 -4.59 3.71
C ARG A 130 -3.07 -3.42 3.34
N CYS A 131 -4.32 -3.81 3.09
CA CYS A 131 -5.41 -3.01 2.51
C CYS A 131 -5.06 -2.24 1.22
N ALA A 132 -4.58 -2.98 0.22
CA ALA A 132 -4.23 -2.50 -1.13
C ALA A 132 -3.20 -1.34 -1.14
N ILE A 133 -2.28 -1.31 -0.16
CA ILE A 133 -1.33 -0.20 0.11
C ILE A 133 -2.04 1.10 0.59
N ARG A 134 -3.08 0.95 1.42
CA ARG A 134 -4.04 1.98 1.89
C ARG A 134 -5.04 2.51 0.84
N CYS A 135 -5.45 1.65 -0.10
CA CYS A 135 -6.62 1.80 -0.98
C CYS A 135 -6.83 3.22 -1.59
N ILE A 136 -5.92 3.77 -2.39
CA ILE A 136 -4.78 3.19 -3.10
C ILE A 136 -3.44 3.20 -2.32
N THR A 137 -3.12 4.04 -1.35
CA THR A 137 -3.31 5.49 -1.06
C THR A 137 -4.66 6.20 -1.26
N LYS A 138 -5.22 6.66 -0.14
CA LYS A 138 -6.51 7.35 0.02
C LYS A 138 -6.77 8.38 -1.11
N MET A 139 -7.91 8.19 -1.78
CA MET A 139 -8.42 8.96 -2.94
C MET A 139 -8.60 10.48 -2.66
N PRO A 140 -8.76 11.32 -3.71
CA PRO A 140 -8.19 12.66 -3.73
C PRO A 140 -8.88 13.68 -2.82
N SER A 141 -8.09 14.66 -2.39
CA SER A 141 -8.53 16.01 -2.02
C SER A 141 -9.37 16.23 -0.76
N ILE A 142 -9.96 15.20 -0.10
CA ILE A 142 -10.93 15.45 0.99
C ILE A 142 -10.32 16.33 2.10
N TRP A 143 -9.07 16.09 2.52
CA TRP A 143 -8.38 16.90 3.55
C TRP A 143 -7.00 17.43 3.13
N CYS A 144 -6.89 17.87 1.87
CA CYS A 144 -5.69 18.58 1.39
C CYS A 144 -5.73 20.10 1.69
N ARG A 145 -6.48 20.52 2.72
CA ARG A 145 -6.53 21.87 3.29
C ARG A 145 -6.94 21.84 4.77
N PHE A 146 -6.69 22.84 5.63
CA PHE A 146 -5.95 24.11 5.54
C PHE A 146 -5.56 24.70 4.16
#